data_AF-A0A7V9ZPJ6-F1
#
_entry.id   AF-A0A7V9ZPJ6-F1
#
_cell.length_a   1.000
_cell.length_b   1.000
_cell.length_c   1.000
_cell.angle_alpha   90.00
_cell.angle_beta   90.00
_cell.angle_gamma   90.00
#
_symmetry.space_group_name_H-M   'P 1'
#
loop_
_entity.id
_entity.type
_entity.pdbx_description
1 polymer ?
#
loop_
_entity_poly.entity_id
_entity_poly.type
_entity_poly.pdbx_seq_one_letter_code
_entity_poly.pdbx_strand_id
1 'polypeptide(L)'
;MTITIDLPADVEESVKTQAAKEGLPLEDYVTSLIQEGTQRRDRIDLLAEKSFDEILAPFRHNVEDSGMGDEELDDLFTNARKEASRVRKEKARG
;
A
#
# COMPACT_ATOMS: atom_id res chain seq x y z
N MET A 1 16.26 18.14 -12.16
CA MET A 1 16.22 17.43 -13.45
C MET A 1 14.85 17.65 -14.05
N THR A 2 14.74 17.91 -15.34
CA THR A 2 13.45 18.09 -16.01
C THR A 2 13.22 16.93 -16.97
N ILE A 3 12.05 16.31 -16.90
CA ILE A 3 11.62 15.21 -17.75
C ILE A 3 10.31 15.64 -18.39
N THR A 4 10.19 15.46 -19.71
CA THR A 4 8.94 15.65 -20.44
C THR A 4 8.38 14.27 -20.79
N ILE A 5 7.10 14.05 -20.52
CA ILE A 5 6.41 12.78 -20.74
C ILE A 5 5.13 13.08 -21.52
N ASP A 6 4.96 12.43 -22.65
CA ASP A 6 3.70 12.47 -23.40
C ASP A 6 2.74 11.44 -22.82
N LEU A 7 1.57 11.91 -22.38
CA LEU A 7 0.52 11.07 -21.83
C LEU A 7 -0.65 10.95 -22.81
N PRO A 8 -1.30 9.77 -22.90
CA PRO A 8 -2.62 9.67 -23.51
C PRO A 8 -3.60 10.65 -22.84
N ALA A 9 -4.50 11.25 -23.62
CA ALA A 9 -5.37 12.32 -23.15
C ALA A 9 -6.27 11.91 -21.96
N ASP A 10 -6.75 10.67 -21.96
CA ASP A 10 -7.55 10.07 -20.89
C ASP A 10 -6.75 9.90 -19.58
N VAL A 11 -5.46 9.56 -19.70
CA VAL A 11 -4.55 9.44 -18.56
C VAL A 11 -4.24 10.83 -18.01
N GLU A 12 -3.95 11.80 -18.87
CA GLU A 12 -3.69 13.19 -18.45
C GLU A 12 -4.88 13.78 -17.68
N GLU A 13 -6.10 13.57 -18.18
CA GLU A 13 -7.33 14.02 -17.51
C GLU A 13 -7.54 13.33 -16.16
N SER A 14 -7.29 12.02 -16.08
CA SER A 14 -7.39 11.27 -14.82
C SER A 14 -6.39 11.78 -13.79
N VAL A 15 -5.13 12.03 -14.17
CA VAL A 15 -4.09 12.54 -13.27
C VAL A 15 -4.47 13.93 -12.75
N LYS A 16 -4.93 14.83 -13.62
CA LYS A 16 -5.43 16.17 -13.22
C LYS A 16 -6.59 16.10 -12.25
N THR A 17 -7.55 15.22 -12.53
CA THR A 17 -8.73 15.01 -11.69
C THR A 17 -8.33 14.51 -10.30
N GLN A 18 -7.38 13.57 -10.24
CA GLN A 18 -6.94 12.99 -8.98
C GLN A 18 -6.10 13.97 -8.15
N ALA A 19 -5.22 14.74 -8.79
CA ALA A 19 -4.49 15.83 -8.14
C ALA A 19 -5.46 16.84 -7.49
N ALA A 20 -6.50 17.25 -8.21
CA ALA A 20 -7.53 18.15 -7.70
C ALA A 20 -8.32 17.56 -6.52
N LYS A 21 -8.67 16.27 -6.57
CA LYS A 21 -9.34 15.56 -5.46
C LYS A 21 -8.49 15.52 -4.19
N GLU A 22 -7.18 15.42 -4.35
CA GLU A 22 -6.23 15.39 -3.24
C GLU A 22 -5.79 16.78 -2.79
N GLY A 23 -6.24 17.85 -3.46
CA GLY A 23 -5.88 19.22 -3.16
C GLY A 23 -4.42 19.56 -3.46
N LEU A 24 -3.79 18.79 -4.35
CA LEU A 24 -2.38 18.91 -4.69
C LEU A 24 -2.20 19.60 -6.05
N PRO A 25 -1.16 20.43 -6.23
CA PRO A 25 -0.70 20.82 -7.55
C PRO A 25 -0.38 19.61 -8.41
N LEU A 26 -0.64 19.70 -9.73
CA LEU A 26 -0.43 18.59 -10.67
C LEU A 26 1.01 18.08 -10.64
N GLU A 27 2.00 18.98 -10.57
CA GLU A 27 3.42 18.63 -10.53
C GLU A 27 3.79 17.84 -9.27
N ASP A 28 3.28 18.26 -8.11
CA ASP A 28 3.51 17.58 -6.82
C ASP A 28 2.87 16.19 -6.82
N TYR A 29 1.65 16.10 -7.37
CA TYR A 29 0.95 14.82 -7.51
C TYR A 29 1.67 13.85 -8.47
N VAL A 30 2.14 14.32 -9.62
CA VAL A 30 2.91 13.48 -10.56
C VAL A 30 4.24 13.06 -9.93
N THR A 31 4.91 13.96 -9.20
CA THR A 31 6.15 13.64 -8.50
C THR A 31 5.94 12.56 -7.45
N SER A 32 4.85 12.63 -6.66
CA SER A 32 4.54 11.62 -5.65
C SER A 32 4.24 10.26 -6.29
N LEU A 33 3.52 10.24 -7.42
CA LEU A 33 3.26 9.00 -8.17
C LEU A 33 4.55 8.36 -8.70
N ILE A 34 5.50 9.16 -9.19
CA ILE A 34 6.79 8.63 -9.67
C ILE A 34 7.59 8.08 -8.49
N GLN A 35 7.68 8.81 -7.37
CA GLN A 35 8.36 8.33 -6.17
C GLN A 35 7.75 7.02 -5.66
N GLU A 36 6.43 6.95 -5.55
CA GLU A 36 5.74 5.74 -5.14
C GLU A 36 5.96 4.59 -6.13
N GLY A 37 5.93 4.88 -7.43
CA GLY A 37 6.19 3.92 -8.50
C GLY A 37 7.60 3.31 -8.43
N THR A 38 8.62 4.14 -8.16
CA THR A 38 10.00 3.68 -7.98
C THR A 38 10.14 2.81 -6.74
N GLN A 39 9.64 3.25 -5.58
CA GLN A 39 9.68 2.47 -4.35
C GLN A 39 8.94 1.13 -4.47
N ARG A 40 7.81 1.10 -5.19
CA ARG A 40 7.07 -0.15 -5.45
C ARG A 40 7.86 -1.10 -6.34
N ARG A 41 8.53 -0.61 -7.38
CA ARG A 41 9.38 -1.45 -8.25
C ARG A 41 10.57 -2.01 -7.46
N ASP A 42 11.28 -1.16 -6.71
CA ASP A 42 12.39 -1.60 -5.87
C ASP A 42 11.93 -2.67 -4.86
N ARG A 43 10.74 -2.50 -4.27
CA ARG A 43 10.16 -3.50 -3.37
C ARG A 43 9.81 -4.79 -4.09
N ILE A 44 9.26 -4.73 -5.31
CA ILE A 44 8.94 -5.93 -6.10
C ILE A 44 10.22 -6.67 -6.45
N ASP A 45 11.27 -5.97 -6.86
CA ASP A 45 12.56 -6.58 -7.22
C ASP A 45 13.22 -7.21 -5.98
N LEU A 46 13.23 -6.51 -4.84
CA LEU A 46 13.71 -7.05 -3.56
C LEU A 46 12.91 -8.28 -3.08
N LEU A 47 11.60 -8.32 -3.33
CA LEU A 47 10.77 -9.47 -2.99
C LEU A 47 10.90 -10.60 -4.03
N ALA A 48 11.22 -10.29 -5.28
CA ALA A 48 11.49 -11.29 -6.32
C ALA A 48 12.79 -12.06 -6.07
N GLU A 49 13.75 -11.44 -5.39
CA GLU A 49 15.01 -12.08 -4.96
C GLU A 49 14.84 -13.01 -3.75
N LYS A 50 13.73 -12.90 -3.00
CA LYS A 50 13.46 -13.69 -1.80
C LYS A 50 12.42 -14.76 -2.09
N SER A 51 12.65 -15.96 -1.59
CA SER A 51 11.62 -16.99 -1.52
C SER A 51 10.49 -16.57 -0.58
N PHE A 52 9.30 -17.14 -0.79
CA PHE A 52 8.14 -16.91 0.08
C PHE A 52 8.44 -17.25 1.55
N ASP A 53 9.28 -18.25 1.80
CA ASP A 53 9.72 -18.61 3.15
C ASP A 53 10.61 -17.54 3.78
N GLU A 54 11.53 -16.95 3.04
CA GLU A 54 12.38 -15.86 3.54
C GLU A 54 11.58 -14.58 3.82
N ILE A 55 10.52 -14.34 3.06
CA ILE A 55 9.60 -13.22 3.29
C ILE A 55 8.83 -13.45 4.59
N LEU A 56 8.39 -14.68 4.87
CA LEU A 56 7.58 -15.00 6.05
C LEU A 56 8.39 -15.32 7.30
N ALA A 57 9.70 -15.60 7.20
CA ALA A 57 10.53 -15.96 8.33
C ALA A 57 10.44 -14.99 9.53
N PRO A 58 10.48 -13.65 9.35
CA PRO A 58 10.33 -12.72 10.47
C PRO A 58 8.96 -12.82 11.14
N PHE A 59 7.89 -13.03 10.37
CA PHE A 59 6.54 -13.19 10.93
C PHE A 59 6.42 -14.49 11.72
N ARG A 60 6.92 -15.62 11.19
CA ARG A 60 6.91 -16.92 11.88
C ARG A 60 7.65 -16.85 13.21
N HIS A 61 8.83 -16.22 13.22
CA HIS A 61 9.59 -16.02 14.45
C HIS A 61 8.82 -15.21 15.50
N ASN A 62 8.17 -14.12 15.09
CA ASN A 62 7.35 -13.32 16.01
C ASN A 62 6.15 -14.11 16.57
N VAL A 63 5.52 -14.98 15.75
CA VAL A 63 4.44 -15.84 16.22
C VAL A 63 4.97 -16.86 17.23
N GLU A 64 6.08 -17.53 16.92
CA GLU A 64 6.73 -18.48 17.83
C GLU A 64 7.14 -17.81 19.16
N ASP A 65 7.77 -16.64 19.10
CA ASP A 65 8.20 -15.86 20.27
C ASP A 65 7.02 -15.36 21.11
N SER A 66 5.88 -15.07 20.46
CA SER A 66 4.67 -14.66 21.16
C SER A 66 4.01 -15.80 21.93
N GLY A 67 4.33 -17.05 21.60
CA GLY A 67 3.71 -18.25 22.16
C GLY A 67 2.24 -18.43 21.75
N MET A 68 1.74 -17.65 20.79
CA MET A 68 0.36 -17.76 20.32
C MET A 68 0.13 -19.11 19.63
N GLY A 69 -0.96 -19.77 20.00
CA GLY A 69 -1.49 -20.89 19.24
C GLY A 69 -2.22 -20.46 17.97
N ASP A 70 -2.51 -21.41 17.08
CA ASP A 70 -3.21 -21.15 15.82
C ASP A 70 -4.58 -20.49 16.02
N GLU A 71 -5.34 -20.92 17.04
CA GLU A 71 -6.65 -20.34 17.36
C GLU A 71 -6.54 -18.88 17.82
N GLU A 72 -5.56 -18.57 18.66
CA GLU A 72 -5.32 -17.21 19.15
C GLU A 72 -4.87 -16.28 18.02
N LEU A 73 -4.06 -16.80 17.09
CA LEU A 73 -3.63 -16.08 15.90
C LEU A 73 -4.81 -15.80 14.96
N ASP A 74 -5.70 -16.78 14.75
CA ASP A 74 -6.91 -16.59 13.94
C ASP A 74 -7.87 -15.56 14.55
N ASP A 75 -8.06 -15.61 15.87
CA ASP A 75 -8.86 -14.65 16.60
C ASP A 75 -8.28 -13.23 16.51
N LEU A 76 -6.95 -13.08 16.60
CA LEU A 76 -6.27 -11.81 16.43
C LEU A 76 -6.59 -11.17 15.08
N PHE A 77 -6.41 -11.90 13.99
CA PHE A 77 -6.70 -11.40 12.64
C PHE A 77 -8.19 -11.13 12.42
N THR A 78 -9.05 -12.02 12.92
CA THR A 78 -10.51 -11.87 12.82
C THR A 78 -10.98 -10.59 13.49
N ASN A 79 -10.50 -10.31 14.70
CA ASN A 79 -10.87 -9.12 15.44
C ASN A 79 -10.32 -7.83 14.80
N ALA A 80 -9.05 -7.84 14.39
CA ALA A 80 -8.44 -6.70 13.68
C ALA A 80 -9.21 -6.37 12.37
N ARG A 81 -9.63 -7.40 11.61
CA ARG A 81 -10.40 -7.22 10.38
C ARG A 81 -11.80 -6.63 10.63
N LYS A 82 -12.49 -7.08 11.69
CA LYS A 82 -13.79 -6.53 12.09
C LYS A 82 -13.68 -5.05 12.47
N GLU A 83 -12.66 -4.70 13.25
CA GLU A 83 -12.43 -3.32 13.68
C GLU A 83 -12.13 -2.40 12.48
N ALA A 84 -11.22 -2.79 11.60
CA ALA A 84 -10.90 -2.02 10.39
C ALA A 84 -12.13 -1.83 9.49
N SER A 85 -13.01 -2.84 9.40
CA SER A 85 -14.28 -2.74 8.66
C SER A 85 -15.23 -1.72 9.29
N ARG A 86 -15.34 -1.68 10.62
CA ARG A 86 -16.14 -0.69 11.35
C ARG A 86 -15.65 0.73 11.10
N VAL A 87 -14.35 0.98 11.25
CA VAL A 87 -13.74 2.31 11.02
C VAL A 87 -14.02 2.81 9.61
N ARG A 88 -13.88 1.96 8.58
CA ARG A 88 -14.20 2.33 7.20
C ARG A 88 -15.66 2.71 7.00
N LYS A 89 -16.60 2.01 7.65
CA LYS A 89 -18.04 2.33 7.58
C LYS A 89 -18.38 3.63 8.28
N GLU A 90 -17.71 3.95 9.39
CA GLU A 90 -17.88 5.21 10.10
C GLU A 90 -17.37 6.39 9.25
N LYS A 91 -16.19 6.25 8.63
CA LYS A 91 -15.64 7.27 7.72
C LYS A 91 -16.47 7.48 6.46
N ALA A 92 -17.21 6.48 5.99
CA ALA A 92 -18.10 6.59 4.83
C ALA A 92 -19.47 7.23 5.15
N ARG A 93 -19.79 7.41 6.43
CA ARG A 93 -21.08 7.94 6.91
C ARG A 93 -21.00 9.38 7.45
N GLY A 94 -19.79 9.88 7.73
CA GLY A 94 -19.54 11.28 8.13
C GLY A 94 -18.96 12.07 6.98
#